data_AF-R1CMZ1-F1
#
_entry.id   AF-R1CMZ1-F1
#
_cell.length_a   1.000
_cell.length_b   1.000
_cell.length_c   1.000
_cell.angle_alpha   90.00
_cell.angle_beta   90.00
_cell.angle_gamma   90.00
#
_symmetry.space_group_name_H-M   'P 1'
#
loop_
_entity.id
_entity.type
_entity.pdbx_description
1 polymer ?
#
loop_
_entity_poly.entity_id
_entity_poly.type
_entity_poly.pdbx_seq_one_letter_code
_entity_poly.pdbx_strand_id
1 'polypeptide(L)'
;MKVYRVISISIILFSVFFISINVYGEDISRDEVINIKENEILRKDLITWENTIINNGIIVGDIMNVSDELLNKGEIKGDILGVIDKATVNGIVDGDIRGWMNTLNISGEISRNLTLITKDLVIENNGIVDGSVTVIGDTMRVEGEIGSDLRGFVDTLIINGKIKGDVDIIAREIKIGSLGEIGGDLSYKREHELKFRRGIKGDVKYEKGMSTLSFKRIILLLKIIRLIIMIVL
;
A
#
# COMPACT_ATOMS: atom_id res chain seq x y z
N MET A 1 24.79 23.11 12.99
CA MET A 1 24.58 22.59 14.36
C MET A 1 23.33 23.13 15.09
N LYS A 2 22.87 24.37 14.87
CA LYS A 2 21.67 24.91 15.56
C LYS A 2 20.34 24.29 15.09
N VAL A 3 20.23 23.93 13.80
CA VAL A 3 18.98 23.37 13.21
C VAL A 3 18.70 21.95 13.71
N TYR A 4 19.72 21.10 13.85
CA TYR A 4 19.57 19.76 14.42
C TYR A 4 19.05 19.80 15.86
N ARG A 5 19.50 20.76 16.68
CA ARG A 5 19.02 20.94 18.05
C ARG A 5 17.53 21.32 18.13
N VAL A 6 17.05 22.16 17.21
CA VAL A 6 15.63 22.56 17.17
C VAL A 6 14.74 21.41 16.70
N ILE A 7 15.18 20.64 15.70
CA ILE A 7 14.46 19.45 15.21
C ILE A 7 14.41 18.34 16.28
N SER A 8 15.51 18.10 17.00
CA SER A 8 15.54 17.16 18.12
C SER A 8 14.62 17.59 19.26
N ILE A 9 14.57 18.89 19.59
CA ILE A 9 13.70 19.42 20.63
C ILE A 9 12.22 19.34 20.21
N SER A 10 11.88 19.59 18.94
CA SER A 10 10.51 19.43 18.44
C SER A 10 10.04 17.98 18.41
N ILE A 11 10.91 17.02 18.06
CA ILE A 11 10.60 15.58 18.11
C ILE A 11 10.42 15.12 19.56
N ILE A 12 11.24 15.62 20.49
CA ILE A 12 11.10 15.33 21.92
C ILE A 12 9.81 15.96 22.48
N LEU A 13 9.47 17.21 22.14
CA LEU A 13 8.23 17.87 22.57
C LEU A 13 6.97 17.20 21.98
N PHE A 14 7.04 16.67 20.76
CA PHE A 14 5.94 15.89 20.18
C PHE A 14 5.83 14.49 20.81
N SER A 15 6.95 13.86 21.19
CA SER A 15 6.96 12.57 21.88
C SER A 15 6.41 12.65 23.31
N VAL A 16 6.58 13.78 24.00
CA VAL A 16 6.05 13.99 25.36
C VAL A 16 4.52 14.16 25.36
N PHE A 17 3.91 14.58 24.25
CA PHE A 17 2.45 14.69 24.13
C PHE A 17 1.72 13.33 24.06
N PHE A 18 2.43 12.25 23.72
CA PHE A 18 1.90 10.88 23.70
C PHE A 18 2.11 10.10 25.02
N ILE A 19 2.84 10.65 26.00
CA ILE A 19 3.14 9.96 27.28
C ILE A 19 1.98 10.06 28.29
N SER A 20 0.83 10.62 27.92
CA SER A 20 -0.33 10.73 28.82
C SER A 20 -1.57 9.99 28.33
N ILE A 21 -1.39 8.85 27.66
CA ILE A 21 -2.42 7.82 27.66
C ILE A 21 -2.12 6.94 28.87
N ASN A 22 -2.85 7.15 29.97
CA ASN A 22 -2.95 6.13 30.99
C ASN A 22 -3.64 4.93 30.34
N VAL A 23 -2.86 4.02 29.78
CA VAL A 23 -3.33 2.68 29.46
C VAL A 23 -3.57 2.03 30.80
N TYR A 24 -4.81 2.12 31.28
CA TYR A 24 -5.34 1.08 32.13
C TYR A 24 -5.22 -0.20 31.30
N GLY A 25 -4.28 -1.05 31.70
CA GLY A 25 -4.17 -2.39 31.15
C GLY A 25 -5.41 -3.16 31.54
N GLU A 26 -6.49 -2.96 30.79
CA GLU A 26 -7.50 -3.99 30.60
C GLU A 26 -6.78 -5.10 29.81
N ASP A 27 -6.88 -6.34 30.27
CA ASP A 27 -6.40 -7.50 29.52
C ASP A 27 -7.19 -7.51 28.20
N ILE A 28 -6.66 -6.84 27.17
CA ILE A 28 -7.19 -6.88 25.82
C ILE A 28 -7.04 -8.34 25.40
N SER A 29 -8.16 -9.06 25.41
CA SER A 29 -8.20 -10.41 24.92
C SER A 29 -7.76 -10.36 23.45
N ARG A 30 -6.60 -10.93 23.13
CA ARG A 30 -6.01 -10.90 21.77
C ARG A 30 -6.77 -11.77 20.75
N ASP A 31 -7.95 -12.23 21.11
CA ASP A 31 -8.77 -13.19 20.35
C ASP A 31 -10.04 -12.55 19.78
N GLU A 32 -10.16 -11.21 19.80
CA GLU A 32 -11.33 -10.51 19.27
C GLU A 32 -11.32 -10.47 17.74
N VAL A 33 -12.39 -11.02 17.15
CA VAL A 33 -12.60 -11.15 15.71
C VAL A 33 -13.91 -10.47 15.34
N ILE A 34 -13.85 -9.45 14.47
CA ILE A 34 -15.06 -8.97 13.79
C ILE A 34 -15.33 -9.87 12.60
N ASN A 35 -16.47 -10.54 12.59
CA ASN A 35 -16.87 -11.42 11.50
C ASN A 35 -18.22 -11.00 10.92
N ILE A 36 -18.19 -10.36 9.75
CA ILE A 36 -19.38 -10.02 8.96
C ILE A 36 -19.70 -11.23 8.10
N LYS A 37 -20.88 -11.83 8.32
CA LYS A 37 -21.29 -13.06 7.64
C LYS A 37 -21.77 -12.78 6.22
N GLU A 38 -21.79 -13.80 5.37
CA GLU A 38 -22.16 -13.69 3.94
C GLU A 38 -23.52 -13.03 3.69
N ASN A 39 -24.51 -13.27 4.56
CA ASN A 39 -25.85 -12.70 4.44
C ASN A 39 -26.05 -11.41 5.26
N GLU A 40 -24.97 -10.85 5.80
CA GLU A 40 -25.01 -9.66 6.65
C GLU A 40 -24.72 -8.40 5.83
N ILE A 41 -25.52 -7.36 6.05
CA ILE A 41 -25.29 -6.04 5.49
C ILE A 41 -25.07 -5.06 6.64
N LEU A 42 -23.83 -4.62 6.81
CA LEU A 42 -23.44 -3.64 7.80
C LEU A 42 -23.57 -2.23 7.20
N ARG A 43 -24.59 -1.47 7.60
CA ARG A 43 -24.87 -0.13 7.07
C ARG A 43 -24.29 0.98 7.94
N LYS A 44 -22.97 0.98 8.08
CA LYS A 44 -22.20 1.99 8.81
C LYS A 44 -20.73 1.87 8.45
N ASP A 45 -19.97 2.90 8.80
CA ASP A 45 -18.52 2.83 8.81
C ASP A 45 -18.06 1.92 9.97
N LEU A 46 -16.97 1.19 9.72
CA LEU A 46 -16.33 0.32 10.68
C LEU A 46 -15.03 0.97 11.16
N ILE A 47 -15.09 1.61 12.33
CA ILE A 47 -13.92 2.20 13.00
C ILE A 47 -13.53 1.29 14.17
N THR A 48 -12.36 0.66 14.11
CA THR A 48 -11.99 -0.41 15.05
C THR A 48 -10.48 -0.61 15.22
N TRP A 49 -10.09 -1.18 16.36
CA TRP A 49 -8.72 -1.64 16.65
C TRP A 49 -8.67 -3.14 16.94
N GLU A 50 -9.63 -3.92 16.43
CA GLU A 50 -9.64 -5.37 16.63
C GLU A 50 -8.50 -6.07 15.88
N ASN A 51 -8.02 -7.18 16.44
CA ASN A 51 -6.93 -7.95 15.87
C ASN A 51 -7.27 -8.50 14.49
N THR A 52 -8.47 -9.03 14.29
CA THR A 52 -8.87 -9.66 13.03
C THR A 52 -10.23 -9.18 12.56
N ILE A 53 -10.30 -8.77 11.30
CA ILE A 53 -11.55 -8.43 10.61
C ILE A 53 -11.73 -9.38 9.44
N ILE A 54 -12.86 -10.09 9.41
CA ILE A 54 -13.26 -10.97 8.32
C ILE A 54 -14.59 -10.45 7.77
N ASN A 55 -14.57 -9.97 6.52
CA ASN A 55 -15.77 -9.58 5.81
C ASN A 55 -16.14 -10.63 4.76
N ASN A 56 -17.25 -11.35 4.97
CA ASN A 56 -17.87 -12.19 3.95
C ASN A 56 -19.15 -11.56 3.37
N GLY A 57 -19.70 -10.52 4.02
CA GLY A 57 -20.95 -9.87 3.64
C GLY A 57 -20.75 -8.54 2.92
N ILE A 58 -21.64 -7.59 3.16
CA ILE A 58 -21.60 -6.26 2.54
C ILE A 58 -21.44 -5.19 3.63
N ILE A 59 -20.41 -4.36 3.51
CA ILE A 59 -20.23 -3.16 4.33
C ILE A 59 -20.60 -1.95 3.48
N VAL A 60 -21.70 -1.29 3.84
CA VAL A 60 -22.15 -0.03 3.21
C VAL A 60 -21.59 1.14 4.00
N GLY A 61 -20.30 1.41 3.79
CA GLY A 61 -19.51 2.43 4.48
C GLY A 61 -18.02 2.16 4.30
N ASP A 62 -17.21 2.90 5.06
CA ASP A 62 -15.76 2.80 5.06
C ASP A 62 -15.25 1.87 6.17
N ILE A 63 -14.04 1.32 6.01
CA ILE A 63 -13.29 0.68 7.10
C ILE A 63 -12.13 1.61 7.49
N MET A 64 -12.08 1.99 8.76
CA MET A 64 -10.95 2.68 9.37
C MET A 64 -10.39 1.82 10.51
N ASN A 65 -9.27 1.14 10.30
CA ASN A 65 -8.81 0.14 11.27
C ASN A 65 -7.32 0.12 11.57
N VAL A 66 -7.01 -0.40 12.75
CA VAL A 66 -5.68 -0.94 13.08
C VAL A 66 -5.89 -2.40 13.44
N SER A 67 -5.25 -3.32 12.71
CA SER A 67 -5.42 -4.75 12.96
C SER A 67 -4.19 -5.58 12.57
N ASP A 68 -4.10 -6.80 13.08
CA ASP A 68 -3.11 -7.77 12.61
C ASP A 68 -3.57 -8.35 11.27
N GLU A 69 -4.85 -8.68 11.12
CA GLU A 69 -5.39 -9.25 9.89
C GLU A 69 -6.69 -8.57 9.43
N LEU A 70 -6.78 -8.31 8.12
CA LEU A 70 -8.00 -7.95 7.42
C LEU A 70 -8.19 -8.88 6.22
N LEU A 71 -9.29 -9.62 6.20
CA LEU A 71 -9.69 -10.48 5.10
C LEU A 71 -11.03 -10.03 4.53
N ASN A 72 -11.01 -9.40 3.36
CA ASN A 72 -12.21 -9.03 2.62
C ASN A 72 -12.50 -10.07 1.53
N LYS A 73 -13.53 -10.90 1.72
CA LYS A 73 -14.11 -11.78 0.69
C LYS A 73 -15.43 -11.25 0.13
N GLY A 74 -16.11 -10.41 0.90
CA GLY A 74 -17.35 -9.75 0.50
C GLY A 74 -17.12 -8.42 -0.19
N GLU A 75 -18.06 -7.51 -0.01
CA GLU A 75 -18.07 -6.20 -0.67
C GLU A 75 -17.97 -5.08 0.35
N ILE A 76 -17.10 -4.11 0.10
CA ILE A 76 -17.00 -2.86 0.85
C ILE A 76 -17.35 -1.73 -0.11
N LYS A 77 -18.45 -1.03 0.15
CA LYS A 77 -18.95 0.05 -0.71
C LYS A 77 -18.17 1.36 -0.61
N GLY A 78 -17.33 1.48 0.40
CA GLY A 78 -16.51 2.65 0.66
C GLY A 78 -15.01 2.35 0.56
N ASP A 79 -14.24 3.10 1.33
CA ASP A 79 -12.78 3.06 1.38
C ASP A 79 -12.28 2.11 2.48
N ILE A 80 -11.02 1.66 2.36
CA ILE A 80 -10.25 1.09 3.47
C ILE A 80 -9.11 2.05 3.81
N LEU A 81 -9.08 2.52 5.06
CA LEU A 81 -7.99 3.31 5.63
C LEU A 81 -7.43 2.61 6.87
N GLY A 82 -6.15 2.24 6.89
CA GLY A 82 -5.66 1.55 8.08
C GLY A 82 -4.17 1.28 8.20
N VAL A 83 -3.81 0.79 9.39
CA VAL A 83 -2.51 0.19 9.70
C VAL A 83 -2.74 -1.28 9.97
N ILE A 84 -2.35 -2.13 9.03
CA ILE A 84 -2.70 -3.56 9.02
C ILE A 84 -1.41 -4.38 8.86
N ASP A 85 -1.19 -5.42 9.65
CA ASP A 85 -0.04 -6.29 9.38
C ASP A 85 -0.24 -7.08 8.08
N LYS A 86 -1.36 -7.79 7.96
CA LYS A 86 -1.73 -8.58 6.79
C LYS A 86 -3.12 -8.25 6.28
N ALA A 87 -3.20 -7.71 5.07
CA ALA A 87 -4.44 -7.50 4.36
C ALA A 87 -4.58 -8.46 3.17
N THR A 88 -5.77 -9.02 2.98
CA THR A 88 -6.12 -9.85 1.82
C THR A 88 -7.47 -9.41 1.28
N VAL A 89 -7.49 -9.01 0.01
CA VAL A 89 -8.68 -8.52 -0.69
C VAL A 89 -9.01 -9.49 -1.82
N ASN A 90 -9.95 -10.40 -1.54
CA ASN A 90 -10.48 -11.38 -2.48
C ASN A 90 -11.83 -10.94 -3.07
N GLY A 91 -12.55 -10.10 -2.34
CA GLY A 91 -13.80 -9.50 -2.78
C GLY A 91 -13.58 -8.12 -3.41
N ILE A 92 -14.59 -7.25 -3.29
CA ILE A 92 -14.61 -5.94 -3.94
C ILE A 92 -14.48 -4.84 -2.89
N VAL A 93 -13.69 -3.82 -3.22
CA VAL A 93 -13.66 -2.51 -2.55
C VAL A 93 -14.02 -1.46 -3.59
N ASP A 94 -15.23 -0.92 -3.54
CA ASP A 94 -15.73 0.07 -4.52
C ASP A 94 -14.95 1.40 -4.40
N GLY A 95 -14.33 1.65 -3.25
CA GLY A 95 -13.56 2.85 -2.94
C GLY A 95 -12.05 2.71 -3.14
N ASP A 96 -11.32 3.56 -2.43
CA ASP A 96 -9.86 3.56 -2.37
C ASP A 96 -9.34 2.68 -1.21
N ILE A 97 -8.13 2.14 -1.35
CA ILE A 97 -7.37 1.59 -0.21
C ILE A 97 -6.19 2.51 0.08
N ARG A 98 -6.09 3.01 1.31
CA ARG A 98 -5.02 3.88 1.78
C ARG A 98 -4.46 3.36 3.09
N GLY A 99 -3.14 3.22 3.25
CA GLY A 99 -2.65 2.70 4.53
C GLY A 99 -1.19 2.31 4.62
N TRP A 100 -0.83 1.80 5.80
CA TRP A 100 0.34 0.96 5.97
C TRP A 100 -0.14 -0.48 6.08
N MET A 101 0.28 -1.32 5.12
CA MET A 101 0.04 -2.75 5.16
C MET A 101 1.37 -3.50 5.06
N ASN A 102 1.81 -4.25 6.07
CA ASN A 102 3.09 -4.98 5.93
C ASN A 102 3.04 -5.93 4.74
N THR A 103 1.93 -6.65 4.59
CA THR A 103 1.62 -7.40 3.37
C THR A 103 0.22 -7.06 2.88
N LEU A 104 0.07 -6.82 1.58
CA LEU A 104 -1.22 -6.77 0.91
C LEU A 104 -1.24 -7.75 -0.26
N ASN A 105 -2.22 -8.65 -0.27
CA ASN A 105 -2.53 -9.50 -1.40
C ASN A 105 -3.92 -9.17 -1.98
N ILE A 106 -4.01 -9.00 -3.29
CA ILE A 106 -5.24 -8.64 -4.00
C ILE A 106 -5.52 -9.69 -5.06
N SER A 107 -6.59 -10.44 -4.89
CA SER A 107 -7.13 -11.37 -5.90
C SER A 107 -8.52 -10.96 -6.41
N GLY A 108 -9.16 -10.01 -5.73
CA GLY A 108 -10.41 -9.36 -6.14
C GLY A 108 -10.17 -7.98 -6.76
N GLU A 109 -11.09 -7.05 -6.52
CA GLU A 109 -11.12 -5.75 -7.19
C GLU A 109 -11.06 -4.57 -6.20
N ILE A 110 -10.24 -3.58 -6.53
CA ILE A 110 -10.29 -2.23 -5.97
C ILE A 110 -10.71 -1.30 -7.10
N SER A 111 -11.94 -0.79 -7.05
CA SER A 111 -12.53 -0.05 -8.18
C SER A 111 -11.94 1.38 -8.32
N ARG A 112 -11.17 1.85 -7.34
CA ARG A 112 -10.46 3.14 -7.39
C ARG A 112 -8.96 2.96 -7.14
N ASN A 113 -8.35 3.78 -6.30
CA ASN A 113 -6.90 3.89 -6.18
C ASN A 113 -6.36 3.12 -4.98
N LEU A 114 -5.10 2.69 -5.13
CA LEU A 114 -4.34 2.06 -4.07
C LEU A 114 -3.18 2.98 -3.65
N THR A 115 -3.12 3.34 -2.38
CA THR A 115 -2.05 4.17 -1.81
C THR A 115 -1.46 3.50 -0.59
N LEU A 116 -0.22 3.00 -0.68
CA LEU A 116 0.34 2.17 0.37
C LEU A 116 1.78 2.46 0.76
N ILE A 117 2.04 2.26 2.05
CA ILE A 117 3.34 1.86 2.57
C ILE A 117 3.27 0.35 2.82
N THR A 118 4.23 -0.39 2.29
CA THR A 118 4.23 -1.85 2.44
C THR A 118 5.62 -2.45 2.54
N LYS A 119 5.71 -3.71 2.97
CA LYS A 119 6.87 -4.54 2.68
C LYS A 119 6.63 -5.28 1.36
N ASP A 120 5.52 -5.99 1.25
CA ASP A 120 5.19 -6.80 0.07
C ASP A 120 3.75 -6.52 -0.42
N LEU A 121 3.63 -6.07 -1.68
CA LEU A 121 2.36 -5.95 -2.41
C LEU A 121 2.32 -6.98 -3.54
N VAL A 122 1.25 -7.76 -3.59
CA VAL A 122 0.94 -8.67 -4.69
C VAL A 122 -0.45 -8.37 -5.24
N ILE A 123 -0.52 -8.02 -6.53
CA ILE A 123 -1.75 -8.02 -7.30
C ILE A 123 -1.73 -9.34 -8.09
N GLU A 124 -2.51 -10.33 -7.66
CA GLU A 124 -2.54 -11.66 -8.26
C GLU A 124 -3.12 -11.64 -9.67
N ASN A 125 -3.05 -12.75 -10.41
CA ASN A 125 -3.51 -12.86 -11.80
C ASN A 125 -4.95 -12.34 -12.02
N ASN A 126 -5.84 -12.57 -11.06
CA ASN A 126 -7.24 -12.12 -11.13
C ASN A 126 -7.47 -10.78 -10.40
N GLY A 127 -6.45 -10.27 -9.72
CA GLY A 127 -6.52 -9.02 -8.97
C GLY A 127 -6.54 -7.82 -9.90
N ILE A 128 -7.42 -6.88 -9.59
CA ILE A 128 -7.60 -5.65 -10.37
C ILE A 128 -7.56 -4.45 -9.43
N VAL A 129 -6.78 -3.45 -9.81
CA VAL A 129 -6.91 -2.08 -9.29
C VAL A 129 -7.29 -1.19 -10.45
N ASP A 130 -8.55 -0.79 -10.56
CA ASP A 130 -9.06 -0.04 -11.71
C ASP A 130 -8.45 1.36 -11.83
N GLY A 131 -8.13 1.97 -10.69
CA GLY A 131 -7.48 3.26 -10.62
C GLY A 131 -5.95 3.20 -10.65
N SER A 132 -5.33 4.19 -9.99
CA SER A 132 -3.88 4.33 -9.94
C SER A 132 -3.30 3.68 -8.69
N VAL A 133 -2.07 3.17 -8.79
CA VAL A 133 -1.33 2.62 -7.65
C VAL A 133 -0.19 3.57 -7.29
N THR A 134 -0.16 4.02 -6.04
CA THR A 134 0.97 4.75 -5.44
C THR A 134 1.56 3.94 -4.29
N VAL A 135 2.82 3.52 -4.39
CA VAL A 135 3.43 2.62 -3.41
C VAL A 135 4.80 3.08 -2.93
N ILE A 136 5.06 2.89 -1.64
CA ILE A 136 6.40 2.88 -1.07
C ILE A 136 6.60 1.51 -0.41
N GLY A 137 7.51 0.70 -0.93
CA GLY A 137 7.68 -0.65 -0.38
C GLY A 137 8.98 -1.35 -0.69
N ASP A 138 9.07 -2.62 -0.31
CA ASP A 138 10.25 -3.43 -0.61
C ASP A 138 9.96 -4.19 -1.92
N THR A 139 8.95 -5.04 -1.96
CA THR A 139 8.56 -5.78 -3.16
C THR A 139 7.18 -5.38 -3.64
N MET A 140 7.05 -5.11 -4.93
CA MET A 140 5.77 -5.05 -5.62
C MET A 140 5.75 -6.05 -6.77
N ARG A 141 4.73 -6.91 -6.80
CA ARG A 141 4.48 -7.86 -7.86
C ARG A 141 3.12 -7.61 -8.48
N VAL A 142 3.11 -7.35 -9.78
CA VAL A 142 1.89 -7.16 -10.57
C VAL A 142 1.77 -8.34 -11.51
N GLU A 143 0.91 -9.30 -11.15
CA GLU A 143 0.52 -10.42 -12.01
C GLU A 143 -0.84 -10.15 -12.68
N GLY A 144 -1.72 -9.37 -12.02
CA GLY A 144 -3.02 -8.94 -12.53
C GLY A 144 -2.98 -7.60 -13.27
N GLU A 145 -4.00 -6.76 -13.04
CA GLU A 145 -4.18 -5.51 -13.78
C GLU A 145 -4.15 -4.25 -12.88
N ILE A 146 -3.46 -3.22 -13.36
CA ILE A 146 -3.60 -1.83 -12.92
C ILE A 146 -4.24 -1.04 -14.06
N GLY A 147 -5.39 -0.44 -13.79
CA GLY A 147 -6.24 0.19 -14.79
C GLY A 147 -5.79 1.59 -15.21
N SER A 148 -4.90 2.21 -14.43
CA SER A 148 -4.31 3.53 -14.69
C SER A 148 -2.78 3.51 -14.47
N ASP A 149 -2.23 4.55 -13.85
CA ASP A 149 -0.81 4.75 -13.62
C ASP A 149 -0.27 3.97 -12.40
N LEU A 150 1.01 3.58 -12.48
CA LEU A 150 1.81 3.10 -11.36
C LEU A 150 2.88 4.13 -10.99
N ARG A 151 2.88 4.60 -9.75
CA ARG A 151 3.89 5.52 -9.21
C ARG A 151 4.48 4.99 -7.92
N GLY A 152 5.78 5.16 -7.69
CA GLY A 152 6.32 4.73 -6.39
C GLY A 152 7.82 4.62 -6.22
N PHE A 153 8.16 4.19 -5.01
CA PHE A 153 9.52 3.91 -4.56
C PHE A 153 9.55 2.49 -4.02
N VAL A 154 10.10 1.55 -4.78
CA VAL A 154 10.13 0.13 -4.39
C VAL A 154 11.51 -0.45 -4.54
N ASP A 155 11.89 -1.38 -3.67
CA ASP A 155 13.17 -2.06 -3.84
C ASP A 155 13.20 -2.93 -5.10
N THR A 156 12.16 -3.74 -5.28
CA THR A 156 12.00 -4.65 -6.39
C THR A 156 10.60 -4.50 -6.98
N LEU A 157 10.53 -4.21 -8.28
CA LEU A 157 9.30 -4.23 -9.06
C LEU A 157 9.31 -5.42 -10.02
N ILE A 158 8.28 -6.26 -9.97
CA ILE A 158 8.07 -7.38 -10.89
C ILE A 158 6.73 -7.16 -11.61
N ILE A 159 6.76 -7.12 -12.94
CA ILE A 159 5.57 -6.94 -13.78
C ILE A 159 5.45 -8.16 -14.71
N ASN A 160 4.45 -8.97 -14.46
CA ASN A 160 4.02 -10.10 -15.30
C ASN A 160 2.57 -9.94 -15.77
N GLY A 161 1.84 -8.97 -15.21
CA GLY A 161 0.50 -8.57 -15.64
C GLY A 161 0.52 -7.29 -16.47
N LYS A 162 -0.57 -6.53 -16.39
CA LYS A 162 -0.80 -5.37 -17.24
C LYS A 162 -0.97 -4.10 -16.44
N ILE A 163 -0.28 -3.05 -16.86
CA ILE A 163 -0.46 -1.68 -16.40
C ILE A 163 -0.97 -0.88 -17.60
N LYS A 164 -2.20 -0.37 -17.54
CA LYS A 164 -2.82 0.31 -18.69
C LYS A 164 -2.23 1.70 -18.93
N GLY A 165 -1.80 2.40 -17.88
CA GLY A 165 -1.24 3.76 -17.95
C GLY A 165 0.29 3.82 -17.91
N ASP A 166 0.79 4.93 -17.36
CA ASP A 166 2.21 5.22 -17.25
C ASP A 166 2.83 4.57 -16.00
N VAL A 167 4.12 4.27 -16.06
CA VAL A 167 4.91 3.79 -14.92
C VAL A 167 6.00 4.80 -14.60
N ASP A 168 5.93 5.42 -13.41
CA ASP A 168 6.96 6.30 -12.86
C ASP A 168 7.50 5.72 -11.54
N ILE A 169 8.65 5.04 -11.61
CA ILE A 169 9.18 4.27 -10.49
C ILE A 169 10.64 4.59 -10.18
N ILE A 170 10.95 4.73 -8.90
CA ILE A 170 12.33 4.69 -8.42
C ILE A 170 12.53 3.32 -7.78
N ALA A 171 13.37 2.49 -8.41
CA ALA A 171 13.56 1.11 -7.96
C ALA A 171 14.99 0.62 -8.07
N ARG A 172 15.38 -0.32 -7.20
CA ARG A 172 16.70 -0.94 -7.28
C ARG A 172 16.72 -2.00 -8.38
N GLU A 173 15.68 -2.83 -8.41
CA GLU A 173 15.48 -3.87 -9.41
C GLU A 173 14.11 -3.72 -10.07
N ILE A 174 14.08 -3.87 -11.40
CA ILE A 174 12.85 -3.91 -12.20
C ILE A 174 12.94 -5.14 -13.10
N LYS A 175 11.93 -6.01 -13.03
CA LYS A 175 11.78 -7.20 -13.86
C LYS A 175 10.45 -7.12 -14.59
N ILE A 176 10.50 -7.11 -15.91
CA ILE A 176 9.32 -7.23 -16.77
C ILE A 176 9.37 -8.63 -17.38
N GLY A 177 8.44 -9.50 -17.01
CA GLY A 177 8.38 -10.85 -17.55
C GLY A 177 7.76 -10.91 -18.93
N SER A 178 7.59 -12.12 -19.46
CA SER A 178 7.13 -12.32 -20.85
C SER A 178 5.70 -11.86 -21.11
N LEU A 179 4.89 -11.78 -20.06
CA LEU A 179 3.49 -11.34 -20.09
C LEU A 179 3.33 -9.88 -19.60
N GLY A 180 4.41 -9.26 -19.10
CA GLY A 180 4.37 -7.91 -18.57
C GLY A 180 4.08 -6.88 -19.67
N GLU A 181 3.02 -6.09 -19.48
CA GLU A 181 2.65 -5.02 -20.39
C GLU A 181 2.52 -3.67 -19.66
N ILE A 182 3.14 -2.64 -20.23
CA ILE A 182 2.98 -1.24 -19.86
C ILE A 182 2.35 -0.52 -21.06
N GLY A 183 1.14 -0.03 -20.86
CA GLY A 183 0.32 0.60 -21.88
C GLY A 183 0.77 2.01 -22.25
N GLY A 184 1.42 2.72 -21.33
CA GLY A 184 1.97 4.06 -21.51
C GLY A 184 3.50 4.12 -21.48
N ASP A 185 4.01 5.23 -20.99
CA ASP A 185 5.44 5.52 -20.83
C ASP A 185 6.03 4.77 -19.62
N LEU A 186 7.30 4.39 -19.70
CA LEU A 186 8.11 3.93 -18.56
C LEU A 186 9.18 4.97 -18.22
N SER A 187 8.99 5.68 -17.12
CA SER A 187 10.01 6.51 -16.48
C SER A 187 10.57 5.81 -15.26
N TYR A 188 11.88 5.61 -15.20
CA TYR A 188 12.49 4.94 -14.06
C TYR A 188 13.86 5.49 -13.67
N LYS A 189 14.14 5.40 -12.36
CA LYS A 189 15.44 5.77 -11.79
C LYS A 189 16.08 4.59 -11.07
N ARG A 190 17.29 4.20 -11.51
CA ARG A 190 18.09 3.11 -10.90
C ARG A 190 19.58 3.19 -11.25
N GLU A 191 20.43 2.36 -10.65
CA GLU A 191 21.90 2.45 -10.81
C GLU A 191 22.39 2.14 -12.24
N HIS A 192 21.70 1.23 -12.95
CA HIS A 192 22.06 0.78 -14.29
C HIS A 192 20.86 0.82 -15.24
N GLU A 193 21.05 1.11 -16.53
CA GLU A 193 19.94 1.11 -17.49
C GLU A 193 19.36 -0.31 -17.72
N LEU A 194 18.04 -0.43 -17.89
CA LEU A 194 17.40 -1.66 -18.35
C LEU A 194 17.85 -1.97 -19.78
N LYS A 195 18.41 -3.16 -19.99
CA LYS A 195 18.84 -3.63 -21.32
C LYS A 195 17.68 -4.16 -22.18
N PHE A 196 16.46 -4.18 -21.64
CA PHE A 196 15.30 -4.82 -22.27
C PHE A 196 14.08 -3.89 -22.21
N ARG A 197 13.39 -3.77 -23.35
CA ARG A 197 12.28 -2.82 -23.56
C ARG A 197 10.98 -3.46 -24.06
N ARG A 198 10.88 -4.80 -24.07
CA ARG A 198 9.66 -5.48 -24.54
C ARG A 198 8.52 -5.25 -23.55
N GLY A 199 7.31 -5.20 -24.08
CA GLY A 199 6.09 -5.04 -23.28
C GLY A 199 5.73 -3.60 -22.99
N ILE A 200 6.54 -2.62 -23.42
CA ILE A 200 6.28 -1.19 -23.20
C ILE A 200 5.78 -0.58 -24.51
N LYS A 201 4.61 0.05 -24.48
CA LYS A 201 3.99 0.67 -25.66
C LYS A 201 4.40 2.13 -25.88
N GLY A 202 4.69 2.86 -24.82
CA GLY A 202 5.14 4.26 -24.85
C GLY A 202 6.67 4.40 -24.84
N ASP A 203 7.11 5.62 -24.49
CA ASP A 203 8.52 5.95 -24.41
C ASP A 203 9.18 5.42 -23.13
N VAL A 204 10.49 5.16 -23.21
CA VAL A 204 11.28 4.69 -22.06
C VAL A 204 12.31 5.75 -21.68
N LYS A 205 12.12 6.36 -20.50
CA LYS A 205 13.00 7.38 -19.92
C LYS A 205 13.76 6.79 -18.74
N TYR A 206 15.09 6.82 -18.84
CA TYR A 206 15.99 6.36 -17.79
C TYR A 206 16.73 7.53 -17.17
N GLU A 207 16.73 7.60 -15.85
CA GLU A 207 17.65 8.45 -15.09
C GLU A 207 18.55 7.60 -14.19
N LYS A 208 19.83 7.98 -14.13
CA LYS A 208 20.76 7.33 -13.21
C LYS A 208 20.36 7.65 -11.77
N GLY A 209 19.91 6.63 -11.06
CA GLY A 209 19.49 6.67 -9.66
C GLY A 209 20.66 6.64 -8.67
N MET A 210 20.33 6.80 -7.39
CA MET A 210 21.30 6.80 -6.28
C MET A 210 21.80 5.39 -5.94
N SER A 211 22.96 5.30 -5.29
CA SER A 211 23.54 4.03 -4.83
C SER A 211 22.61 3.27 -3.87
N THR A 212 22.74 1.94 -3.84
CA THR A 212 21.87 1.04 -3.03
C THR A 212 21.75 1.46 -1.55
N LEU A 213 22.84 1.92 -0.93
CA LEU A 213 22.83 2.34 0.48
C LEU A 213 21.98 3.61 0.69
N SER A 214 22.09 4.57 -0.22
CA SER A 214 21.30 5.81 -0.21
C SER A 214 19.83 5.53 -0.48
N PHE A 215 19.57 4.61 -1.40
CA PHE A 215 18.22 4.20 -1.77
C PHE A 215 17.44 3.63 -0.59
N LYS A 216 18.02 2.68 0.17
CA LYS A 216 17.38 2.12 1.37
C LYS A 216 17.07 3.18 2.43
N ARG A 217 17.97 4.15 2.63
CA ARG A 217 17.75 5.26 3.57
C ARG A 217 16.61 6.17 3.14
N ILE A 218 16.50 6.45 1.84
CA ILE A 218 15.41 7.27 1.29
C ILE A 218 14.07 6.57 1.45
N ILE A 219 13.98 5.28 1.11
CA ILE A 219 12.74 4.51 1.33
C ILE A 219 12.33 4.58 2.80
N LEU A 220 13.26 4.33 3.74
CA LEU A 220 12.94 4.39 5.18
C LEU A 220 12.41 5.78 5.58
N LEU A 221 13.02 6.86 5.11
CA LEU A 221 12.56 8.23 5.37
C LEU A 221 11.19 8.50 4.77
N LEU A 222 10.93 8.05 3.53
CA LEU A 222 9.63 8.23 2.87
C LEU A 222 8.52 7.45 3.58
N LYS A 223 8.81 6.24 4.07
CA LYS A 223 7.87 5.46 4.90
C LYS A 223 7.50 6.25 6.17
N ILE A 224 8.49 6.82 6.88
CA ILE A 224 8.26 7.61 8.10
C ILE A 224 7.47 8.90 7.80
N ILE A 225 7.85 9.65 6.76
CA ILE A 225 7.16 10.89 6.37
C ILE A 225 5.70 10.60 6.02
N ARG A 226 5.46 9.56 5.22
CA ARG A 226 4.10 9.23 4.78
C ARG A 226 3.24 8.67 5.91
N LEU A 227 3.84 7.95 6.87
CA LEU A 227 3.18 7.55 8.11
C LEU A 227 2.69 8.77 8.91
N ILE A 228 3.52 9.80 9.05
CA ILE A 228 3.15 11.02 9.77
C ILE A 228 2.00 11.75 9.06
N ILE A 229 2.06 11.89 7.72
CA ILE A 229 1.00 12.53 6.93
C ILE A 229 -0.33 11.79 7.10
N MET A 230 -0.30 10.46 7.12
CA MET A 230 -1.50 9.62 7.28
C MET A 230 -2.14 9.74 8.67
N ILE A 231 -1.40 10.10 9.71
CA ILE A 231 -1.94 10.33 11.06
C ILE A 231 -2.60 11.72 11.16
N VAL A 232 -2.25 12.65 10.28
CA VAL A 232 -2.66 14.07 10.36
C VAL A 232 -3.86 14.40 9.43
N LEU A 233 -4.12 13.57 8.42
CA LEU A 233 -5.23 13.72 7.46
C LEU A 233 -6.30 12.68 7.71
#